data_AF-A0A951I9L1-F1
#
_entry.id   AF-A0A951I9L1-F1
#
_cell.length_a   1.000
_cell.length_b   1.000
_cell.length_c   1.000
_cell.angle_alpha   90.00
_cell.angle_beta   90.00
_cell.angle_gamma   90.00
#
_symmetry.space_group_name_H-M   'P 1'
#
loop_
_entity.id
_entity.type
_entity.pdbx_description
1 polymer ?
#
loop_
_entity_poly.entity_id
_entity_poly.type
_entity_poly.pdbx_seq_one_letter_code
_entity_poly.pdbx_strand_id
1 'polypeptide(L)'
;TALTGITVFNTCVYVAGHYTSAINLALIGTTSSPVFSTVMAVVFLKEKMGTARIAGFLLCIAGIVFLISRGSWSILAAFHFSRGDLWVIGGALAFAVYSILVRKKPAGLSAMSFLFVLFMIGTLMLVPPFLIEWSQAASVRWDASLIGIILYLGAGASVAAFLCWNVALEKLGAGRTVLFGNLIPIFSVWEAVIFLQEQITIIHLISGALVITGLIIANLRKPG
;
A
#
# COMPACT_ATOMS: atom_id res chain seq x y z
N THR A 1 -11.01 12.52 -2.60
CA THR A 1 -10.64 11.14 -3.01
C THR A 1 -9.53 11.14 -4.06
N ALA A 2 -9.68 11.85 -5.19
CA ALA A 2 -8.61 11.95 -6.21
C ALA A 2 -7.32 12.58 -5.65
N LEU A 3 -7.44 13.72 -4.96
CA LEU A 3 -6.32 14.39 -4.30
C LEU A 3 -5.57 13.46 -3.32
N THR A 4 -6.29 12.76 -2.44
CA THR A 4 -5.64 11.97 -1.38
C THR A 4 -5.06 10.65 -1.88
N GLY A 5 -5.80 9.92 -2.73
CA GLY A 5 -5.40 8.58 -3.18
C GLY A 5 -4.57 8.56 -4.45
N ILE A 6 -4.84 9.44 -5.42
CA ILE A 6 -4.15 9.43 -6.71
C ILE A 6 -3.00 10.42 -6.71
N THR A 7 -3.21 11.65 -6.24
CA THR A 7 -2.18 12.69 -6.28
C THR A 7 -1.21 12.56 -5.09
N VAL A 8 -1.68 12.81 -3.87
CA VAL A 8 -0.82 12.87 -2.67
C VAL A 8 -0.19 11.52 -2.36
N PHE A 9 -0.97 10.44 -2.31
CA PHE A 9 -0.41 9.12 -1.99
C PHE A 9 0.68 8.68 -2.97
N ASN A 10 0.44 8.72 -4.29
CA ASN A 10 1.46 8.34 -5.26
C ASN A 10 2.68 9.26 -5.18
N THR A 11 2.49 10.59 -5.15
CA THR A 11 3.62 11.53 -5.01
C THR A 11 4.44 11.24 -3.76
N CYS A 12 3.80 11.02 -2.61
CA CYS A 12 4.49 10.66 -1.38
C CYS A 12 5.31 9.37 -1.52
N VAL A 13 4.74 8.33 -2.14
CA VAL A 13 5.44 7.03 -2.31
C VAL A 13 6.63 7.18 -3.26
N TYR A 14 6.48 7.86 -4.40
CA TYR A 14 7.58 8.08 -5.33
C TYR A 14 8.68 8.97 -4.72
N VAL A 15 8.32 10.09 -4.09
CA VAL A 15 9.26 10.99 -3.42
C VAL A 15 9.98 10.29 -2.27
N ALA A 16 9.28 9.47 -1.47
CA ALA A 16 9.90 8.70 -0.40
C ALA A 16 11.03 7.79 -0.92
N GLY A 17 10.83 7.17 -2.09
CA GLY A 17 11.84 6.32 -2.74
C GLY A 17 13.18 7.00 -3.02
N HIS A 18 13.22 8.33 -3.12
CA HIS A 18 14.47 9.08 -3.29
C HIS A 18 15.24 9.30 -1.98
N TYR A 19 14.57 9.21 -0.83
CA TYR A 19 15.13 9.62 0.46
C TYR A 19 15.19 8.51 1.51
N THR A 20 14.60 7.34 1.25
CA THR A 20 14.62 6.21 2.18
C THR A 20 14.86 4.90 1.45
N SER A 21 15.31 3.89 2.19
CA SER A 21 15.56 2.56 1.63
C SER A 21 14.26 1.82 1.35
N ALA A 22 14.29 0.86 0.42
CA ALA A 22 13.16 -0.04 0.18
C ALA A 22 12.72 -0.79 1.46
N ILE A 23 13.69 -1.11 2.33
CA ILE A 23 13.46 -1.74 3.64
C ILE A 23 12.63 -0.82 4.54
N ASN A 24 13.01 0.45 4.68
CA ASN A 24 12.28 1.41 5.50
C ASN A 24 10.90 1.72 4.92
N LEU A 25 10.79 1.86 3.59
CA LEU A 25 9.53 2.00 2.86
C LEU A 25 8.57 0.85 3.18
N ALA A 26 9.04 -0.39 3.06
CA ALA A 26 8.24 -1.56 3.35
C ALA A 26 7.85 -1.64 4.82
N LEU A 27 8.78 -1.38 5.74
CA LEU A 27 8.54 -1.48 7.18
C LEU A 27 7.51 -0.44 7.64
N ILE A 28 7.74 0.83 7.32
CA ILE A 28 6.87 1.93 7.75
C ILE A 28 5.56 1.89 6.97
N GLY A 29 5.59 1.66 5.66
CA GLY A 29 4.39 1.61 4.83
C GLY A 29 3.44 0.51 5.29
N THR A 30 3.97 -0.70 5.53
CA THR A 30 3.13 -1.85 5.91
C THR A 30 2.67 -1.81 7.36
N THR A 31 3.42 -1.15 8.27
CA THR A 31 2.98 -0.99 9.67
C THR A 31 2.02 0.18 9.84
N SER A 32 2.31 1.33 9.23
CA SER A 32 1.53 2.56 9.43
C SER A 32 0.22 2.60 8.64
N SER A 33 0.19 2.12 7.39
CA SER A 33 -1.01 2.17 6.54
C SER A 33 -2.20 1.42 7.14
N PRO A 34 -2.04 0.19 7.67
CA PRO A 34 -3.13 -0.49 8.33
C PRO A 34 -3.56 0.14 9.64
N VAL A 35 -2.63 0.68 10.43
CA VAL A 35 -2.95 1.37 11.68
C VAL A 35 -3.82 2.60 11.39
N PHE A 36 -3.39 3.48 10.48
CA PHE A 36 -4.15 4.68 10.14
C PHE A 36 -5.50 4.33 9.53
N SER A 37 -5.53 3.40 8.58
CA SER A 37 -6.79 3.01 7.94
C SER A 37 -7.77 2.38 8.92
N THR A 38 -7.26 1.63 9.90
CA THR A 38 -8.05 1.05 10.98
C THR A 38 -8.61 2.14 11.91
N VAL A 39 -7.77 3.05 12.40
CA VAL A 39 -8.20 4.18 13.24
C VAL A 39 -9.26 5.01 12.52
N MET A 40 -9.01 5.34 11.25
CA MET A 40 -9.96 6.09 10.42
C MET A 40 -11.28 5.33 10.23
N ALA A 41 -11.25 4.00 10.06
CA ALA A 41 -12.46 3.19 9.95
C ALA A 41 -13.26 3.15 11.27
N VAL A 42 -12.59 3.04 12.41
CA VAL A 42 -13.24 3.08 13.73
C VAL A 42 -13.89 4.45 13.97
N VAL A 43 -13.17 5.54 13.70
CA VAL A 43 -13.64 6.91 13.97
C VAL A 43 -14.75 7.33 13.00
N PHE A 44 -14.54 7.16 11.69
CA PHE A 44 -15.42 7.73 10.67
C PHE A 44 -16.50 6.78 10.15
N LEU A 45 -16.27 5.47 10.24
CA LEU A 45 -17.24 4.44 9.81
C LEU A 45 -17.86 3.69 11.00
N LYS A 46 -17.45 4.02 12.23
CA LYS A 46 -17.94 3.38 13.47
C LYS A 46 -17.79 1.85 13.45
N GLU A 47 -16.78 1.33 12.75
CA GLU A 47 -16.50 -0.10 12.74
C GLU A 47 -16.02 -0.55 14.12
N LYS A 48 -16.60 -1.64 14.63
CA LYS A 48 -16.10 -2.29 15.84
C LYS A 48 -14.94 -3.21 15.48
N MET A 49 -13.81 -3.07 16.18
CA MET A 49 -12.72 -4.04 16.10
C MET A 49 -12.90 -5.13 17.13
N GLY A 50 -13.08 -6.36 16.66
CA GLY A 50 -12.99 -7.54 17.51
C GLY A 50 -11.54 -7.80 17.94
N THR A 51 -11.36 -8.40 19.12
CA THR A 51 -10.06 -8.82 19.65
C THR A 51 -9.28 -9.72 18.70
N ALA A 52 -9.98 -10.63 17.99
CA ALA A 52 -9.39 -11.49 16.97
C ALA A 52 -8.76 -10.69 15.80
N ARG A 53 -9.37 -9.56 15.42
CA ARG A 53 -8.84 -8.68 14.36
C ARG A 53 -7.54 -8.02 14.78
N ILE A 54 -7.47 -7.56 16.03
CA ILE A 54 -6.27 -6.95 16.61
C ILE A 54 -5.16 -7.99 16.71
N ALA A 55 -5.46 -9.18 17.24
CA ALA A 55 -4.49 -10.27 17.37
C ALA A 55 -3.93 -10.70 16.00
N GLY A 56 -4.80 -10.90 15.01
CA GLY A 56 -4.37 -11.24 13.66
C GLY A 56 -3.55 -10.13 12.98
N PHE A 57 -3.91 -8.87 13.23
CA PHE A 57 -3.14 -7.72 12.74
C PHE A 57 -1.73 -7.65 13.33
N LEU A 58 -1.60 -7.82 14.65
CA LEU A 58 -0.30 -7.88 15.33
C LEU A 58 0.55 -9.04 14.82
N LEU A 59 -0.08 -10.18 14.52
CA LEU A 59 0.63 -11.34 13.97
C LEU A 59 1.14 -11.07 12.53
N CYS A 60 0.35 -10.38 11.70
CA CYS A 60 0.81 -9.93 10.38
C CYS A 60 2.01 -8.99 10.50
N ILE A 61 1.94 -7.98 11.38
CA ILE A 61 3.06 -7.06 11.62
C ILE A 61 4.31 -7.85 12.04
N ALA A 62 4.18 -8.77 12.99
CA ALA A 62 5.30 -9.58 13.47
C ALA A 62 5.94 -10.38 12.33
N GLY A 63 5.14 -11.00 11.45
CA GLY A 63 5.64 -11.72 10.28
C GLY A 63 6.41 -10.83 9.30
N ILE A 64 5.91 -9.62 9.05
CA ILE A 64 6.55 -8.64 8.15
C ILE A 64 7.85 -8.09 8.77
N VAL A 65 7.84 -7.76 10.07
CA VAL A 65 9.04 -7.32 10.79
C VAL A 65 10.10 -8.42 10.78
N PHE A 66 9.71 -9.67 10.96
CA PHE A 66 10.62 -10.82 10.85
C PHE A 66 11.19 -10.97 9.43
N LEU A 67 10.36 -10.73 8.41
CA LEU A 67 10.76 -10.81 7.00
C LEU A 67 11.83 -9.77 6.67
N ILE A 68 11.53 -8.51 7.01
CA ILE A 68 12.36 -7.35 6.69
C ILE A 68 13.66 -7.37 7.50
N SER A 69 13.60 -7.79 8.76
CA SER A 69 14.79 -7.93 9.60
C SER A 69 15.70 -9.07 9.20
N ARG A 70 15.26 -9.96 8.28
CA ARG A 70 15.96 -11.19 7.92
C ARG A 70 16.36 -12.02 9.16
N GLY A 71 15.55 -11.97 10.21
CA GLY A 71 15.84 -12.61 11.50
C GLY A 71 17.00 -12.00 12.30
N SER A 72 17.59 -10.88 11.85
CA SER A 72 18.69 -10.20 12.55
C SER A 72 18.23 -8.94 13.27
N TRP A 73 18.48 -8.89 14.58
CA TRP A 73 18.27 -7.68 15.38
C TRP A 73 19.16 -6.51 14.94
N SER A 74 20.34 -6.77 14.35
CA SER A 74 21.22 -5.69 13.90
C SER A 74 20.61 -4.88 12.75
N ILE A 75 19.82 -5.52 11.89
CA ILE A 75 19.13 -4.85 10.77
C ILE A 75 18.04 -3.92 11.29
N LEU A 76 17.30 -4.35 12.33
CA LEU A 76 16.31 -3.51 13.01
C LEU A 76 16.97 -2.39 13.81
N ALA A 77 18.10 -2.66 14.47
CA ALA A 77 18.83 -1.66 15.24
C ALA A 77 19.52 -0.61 14.36
N ALA A 78 19.87 -0.96 13.12
CA ALA A 78 20.42 -0.04 12.12
C ALA A 78 19.32 0.81 11.44
N PHE A 79 18.05 0.61 11.79
CA PHE A 79 16.96 1.44 11.30
C PHE A 79 17.15 2.88 11.77
N HIS A 80 17.29 3.79 10.82
CA HIS A 80 17.34 5.22 11.07
C HIS A 80 16.11 5.88 10.43
N PHE A 81 15.48 6.77 11.19
CA PHE A 81 14.38 7.55 10.68
C PHE A 81 14.90 8.62 9.72
N SER A 82 14.48 8.52 8.47
CA SER A 82 14.88 9.39 7.37
C SER A 82 13.75 10.38 7.01
N ARG A 83 14.08 11.40 6.21
CA ARG A 83 13.06 12.30 5.67
C ARG A 83 12.05 11.57 4.78
N GLY A 84 12.46 10.50 4.09
CA GLY A 84 11.56 9.68 3.27
C GLY A 84 10.45 9.03 4.09
N ASP A 85 10.73 8.71 5.35
CA ASP A 85 9.78 8.02 6.23
C ASP A 85 8.58 8.91 6.59
N LEU A 86 8.79 10.22 6.70
CA LEU A 86 7.69 11.20 6.85
C LEU A 86 6.77 11.23 5.63
N TRP A 87 7.34 11.09 4.42
CA TRP A 87 6.57 10.99 3.19
C TRP A 87 5.74 9.70 3.18
N VAL A 88 6.31 8.57 3.61
CA VAL A 88 5.58 7.30 3.72
C VAL A 88 4.41 7.42 4.70
N ILE A 89 4.62 8.00 5.87
CA ILE A 89 3.57 8.23 6.88
C ILE A 89 2.46 9.14 6.31
N GLY A 90 2.83 10.23 5.64
CA GLY A 90 1.88 11.14 4.98
C GLY A 90 1.09 10.44 3.87
N GLY A 91 1.76 9.62 3.06
CA GLY A 91 1.14 8.78 2.04
C GLY A 91 0.16 7.77 2.65
N ALA A 92 0.57 7.05 3.69
CA ALA A 92 -0.25 6.09 4.41
C ALA A 92 -1.52 6.75 4.98
N LEU A 93 -1.41 7.95 5.55
CA LEU A 93 -2.56 8.72 6.02
C LEU A 93 -3.48 9.14 4.86
N ALA A 94 -2.91 9.63 3.75
CA ALA A 94 -3.68 10.01 2.56
C ALA A 94 -4.43 8.81 1.96
N PHE A 95 -3.80 7.63 1.97
CA PHE A 95 -4.41 6.38 1.51
C PHE A 95 -5.51 5.87 2.45
N ALA A 96 -5.32 6.05 3.77
CA ALA A 96 -6.36 5.77 4.75
C ALA A 96 -7.59 6.66 4.51
N VAL A 97 -7.40 7.97 4.34
CA VAL A 97 -8.48 8.92 4.00
C VAL A 97 -9.15 8.54 2.68
N TYR A 98 -8.37 8.21 1.65
CA TYR A 98 -8.87 7.72 0.37
C TYR A 98 -9.81 6.52 0.56
N SER A 99 -9.38 5.50 1.30
CA SER A 99 -10.15 4.27 1.51
C SER A 99 -11.48 4.52 2.21
N ILE A 100 -11.54 5.46 3.15
CA ILE A 100 -12.80 5.87 3.78
C ILE A 100 -13.71 6.62 2.79
N LEU A 101 -13.16 7.53 2.00
CA LEU A 101 -13.94 8.30 1.03
C LEU A 101 -14.49 7.44 -0.11
N VAL A 102 -13.72 6.46 -0.59
CA VAL A 102 -14.19 5.45 -1.56
C VAL A 102 -15.39 4.71 -1.01
N ARG A 103 -15.39 4.37 0.29
CA ARG A 103 -16.53 3.68 0.90
C ARG A 103 -17.78 4.55 1.03
N LYS A 104 -17.64 5.87 1.00
CA LYS A 104 -18.74 6.84 0.94
C LYS A 104 -19.12 7.22 -0.50
N LYS A 105 -18.66 6.46 -1.49
CA LYS A 105 -19.04 6.60 -2.89
C LYS A 105 -20.58 6.58 -3.06
N PRO A 106 -21.14 7.38 -3.96
CA PRO A 106 -22.57 7.33 -4.28
C PRO A 106 -22.98 5.98 -4.88
N ALA A 107 -24.10 5.42 -4.41
CA ALA A 107 -24.56 4.07 -4.78
C ALA A 107 -24.90 3.89 -6.28
N GLY A 108 -25.14 4.97 -7.03
CA GLY A 108 -25.46 4.93 -8.45
C GLY A 108 -24.25 4.90 -9.40
N LEU A 109 -23.02 5.02 -8.90
CA LEU A 109 -21.81 5.01 -9.73
C LEU A 109 -21.22 3.60 -9.80
N SER A 110 -20.84 3.14 -11.00
CA SER A 110 -20.05 1.91 -11.13
C SER A 110 -18.64 2.11 -10.53
N ALA A 111 -17.98 1.03 -10.09
CA ALA A 111 -16.60 1.11 -9.59
C ALA A 111 -15.63 1.64 -10.66
N MET A 112 -15.83 1.23 -11.92
CA MET A 112 -15.03 1.67 -13.06
C MET A 112 -15.23 3.16 -13.37
N SER A 113 -16.48 3.64 -13.43
CA SER A 113 -16.78 5.05 -13.69
C SER A 113 -16.24 5.95 -12.58
N PHE A 114 -16.38 5.52 -11.33
CA PHE A 114 -15.82 6.23 -10.19
C PHE A 114 -14.29 6.30 -10.28
N LEU A 115 -13.64 5.18 -10.58
CA LEU A 115 -12.19 5.12 -10.76
C LEU A 115 -11.71 6.03 -11.89
N PHE A 116 -12.39 6.01 -13.03
CA PHE A 116 -12.07 6.85 -14.19
C PHE A 116 -12.07 8.34 -13.82
N VAL A 117 -13.11 8.81 -13.12
CA VAL A 117 -13.18 10.20 -12.65
C VAL A 117 -12.06 10.52 -11.66
N LEU A 118 -11.72 9.60 -10.76
CA LEU A 118 -10.61 9.78 -9.82
C LEU A 118 -9.26 9.92 -10.52
N PHE A 119 -8.99 9.06 -11.50
CA PHE A 119 -7.77 9.10 -12.29
C PHE A 119 -7.70 10.36 -13.14
N MET A 120 -8.79 10.73 -13.82
CA MET A 120 -8.84 11.96 -14.62
C MET A 120 -8.53 13.20 -13.77
N ILE A 121 -9.22 13.37 -12.65
CA ILE A 121 -8.97 14.51 -11.74
C ILE A 121 -7.56 14.41 -11.15
N GLY A 122 -7.12 13.22 -10.72
CA GLY A 122 -5.80 13.01 -10.14
C GLY A 122 -4.67 13.35 -11.11
N THR A 123 -4.79 12.95 -12.38
CA THR A 123 -3.86 13.31 -13.46
C THR A 123 -3.84 14.81 -13.68
N LEU A 124 -4.99 15.48 -13.75
CA LEU A 124 -5.04 16.95 -13.88
C LEU A 124 -4.34 17.66 -12.72
N MET A 125 -4.48 17.15 -11.50
CA MET A 125 -3.80 17.69 -10.32
C MET A 125 -2.29 17.42 -10.32
N LEU A 126 -1.82 16.40 -11.03
CA LEU A 126 -0.40 16.09 -11.19
C LEU A 126 0.27 16.88 -12.33
N VAL A 127 -0.50 17.53 -13.21
CA VAL A 127 0.06 18.33 -14.32
C VAL A 127 0.97 19.46 -13.82
N PRO A 128 0.58 20.32 -12.85
CA PRO A 128 1.46 21.39 -12.38
C PRO A 128 2.81 20.90 -11.81
N PRO A 129 2.86 19.93 -10.86
CA PRO A 129 4.14 19.44 -10.35
C PRO A 129 4.95 18.72 -11.44
N PHE A 130 4.29 18.00 -12.37
CA PHE A 130 4.97 17.40 -13.51
C PHE A 130 5.67 18.45 -14.40
N LEU A 131 5.00 19.56 -14.71
CA LEU A 131 5.60 20.63 -15.53
C LEU A 131 6.80 21.30 -14.85
N ILE A 132 6.74 21.47 -13.52
CA ILE A 132 7.85 21.99 -12.73
C ILE A 132 9.04 21.03 -12.78
N GLU A 133 8.80 19.74 -12.56
CA GLU A 133 9.86 18.72 -12.59
C GLU A 133 10.45 18.56 -13.99
N TRP A 134 9.60 18.55 -15.02
CA TRP A 134 10.03 18.48 -16.43
C TRP A 134 10.96 19.64 -16.81
N SER A 135 10.74 20.84 -16.26
CA SER A 135 11.60 22.00 -16.52
C SER A 135 13.00 21.90 -15.89
N GLN A 136 13.19 21.02 -14.91
CA GLN A 136 14.42 20.86 -14.14
C GLN A 136 15.11 19.51 -14.37
N ALA A 137 14.38 18.53 -14.91
CA ALA A 137 14.85 17.18 -15.13
C ALA A 137 15.74 17.05 -16.37
N ALA A 138 16.64 16.06 -16.33
CA ALA A 138 17.42 15.67 -17.50
C ALA A 138 16.50 15.12 -18.63
N SER A 139 16.97 15.20 -19.87
CA SER A 139 16.24 14.69 -21.03
C SER A 139 15.91 13.20 -20.86
N VAL A 140 14.62 12.86 -20.93
CA VAL A 140 14.15 11.47 -20.86
C VAL A 140 14.59 10.73 -22.11
N ARG A 141 15.33 9.62 -21.94
CA ARG A 141 15.63 8.69 -23.02
C ARG A 141 14.45 7.74 -23.21
N TRP A 142 13.71 7.96 -24.28
CA TRP A 142 12.60 7.09 -24.65
C TRP A 142 13.11 5.83 -25.33
N ASP A 143 12.82 4.67 -24.75
CA ASP A 143 13.04 3.37 -25.36
C ASP A 143 11.85 2.43 -25.08
N ALA A 144 11.87 1.26 -25.74
CA ALA A 144 10.79 0.29 -25.61
C ALA A 144 10.65 -0.25 -24.18
N SER A 145 11.75 -0.31 -23.41
CA SER A 145 11.72 -0.76 -22.02
C SER A 145 10.99 0.25 -21.14
N LEU A 146 11.28 1.54 -21.28
CA LEU A 146 10.61 2.61 -20.55
C LEU A 146 9.11 2.64 -20.86
N ILE A 147 8.73 2.49 -22.13
CA ILE A 147 7.32 2.42 -22.54
C ILE A 147 6.64 1.22 -21.87
N GLY A 148 7.28 0.05 -21.86
CA GLY A 148 6.77 -1.14 -21.18
C GLY A 148 6.55 -0.93 -19.68
N ILE A 149 7.51 -0.28 -19.00
CA ILE A 149 7.40 0.08 -17.57
C ILE A 149 6.22 1.03 -17.35
N ILE A 150 6.08 2.09 -18.14
CA ILE A 150 4.97 3.05 -18.02
C ILE A 150 3.61 2.37 -18.23
N LEU A 151 3.49 1.50 -19.24
CA LEU A 151 2.26 0.77 -19.51
C LEU A 151 1.91 -0.19 -18.37
N TYR A 152 2.90 -0.91 -17.85
CA TYR A 152 2.70 -1.81 -16.71
C TYR A 152 2.26 -1.04 -15.45
N LEU A 153 2.93 0.08 -15.14
CA LEU A 153 2.58 0.92 -13.99
C LEU A 153 1.17 1.51 -14.14
N GLY A 154 0.83 2.03 -15.33
CA GLY A 154 -0.46 2.66 -15.60
C GLY A 154 -1.62 1.67 -15.63
N ALA A 155 -1.53 0.63 -16.46
CA ALA A 155 -2.63 -0.31 -16.65
C ALA A 155 -2.71 -1.35 -15.51
N GLY A 156 -1.58 -1.94 -15.15
CA GLY A 156 -1.51 -3.01 -14.15
C GLY A 156 -1.51 -2.46 -12.73
N ALA A 157 -0.40 -1.83 -12.33
CA ALA A 157 -0.19 -1.39 -10.96
C ALA A 157 -1.13 -0.26 -10.52
N SER A 158 -1.73 0.49 -11.46
CA SER A 158 -2.68 1.55 -11.15
C SER A 158 -4.12 1.16 -11.46
N VAL A 159 -4.55 1.09 -12.73
CA VAL A 159 -5.97 0.90 -13.07
C VAL A 159 -6.51 -0.43 -12.53
N ALA A 160 -5.85 -1.55 -12.82
CA ALA A 160 -6.32 -2.86 -12.37
C ALA A 160 -6.25 -2.99 -10.83
N ALA A 161 -5.13 -2.60 -10.22
CA ALA A 161 -4.96 -2.69 -8.77
C ALA A 161 -5.96 -1.83 -7.99
N PHE A 162 -6.15 -0.56 -8.37
CA PHE A 162 -7.10 0.32 -7.68
C PHE A 162 -8.55 -0.08 -7.96
N LEU A 163 -8.87 -0.67 -9.11
CA LEU A 163 -10.20 -1.22 -9.37
C LEU A 163 -10.49 -2.40 -8.41
N CYS A 164 -9.56 -3.35 -8.31
CA CYS A 164 -9.65 -4.47 -7.38
C CYS A 164 -9.74 -3.97 -5.93
N TRP A 165 -8.94 -2.98 -5.55
CA TRP A 165 -8.98 -2.37 -4.23
C TRP A 165 -10.34 -1.74 -3.91
N ASN A 166 -10.90 -0.96 -4.84
CA ASN A 166 -12.20 -0.32 -4.65
C ASN A 166 -13.34 -1.33 -4.55
N VAL A 167 -13.32 -2.35 -5.40
CA VAL A 167 -14.31 -3.45 -5.32
C VAL A 167 -14.17 -4.20 -3.98
N ALA A 168 -12.95 -4.43 -3.49
CA ALA A 168 -12.72 -5.03 -2.18
C ALA A 168 -13.22 -4.12 -1.04
N LEU A 169 -12.97 -2.81 -1.10
CA LEU A 169 -13.47 -1.84 -0.14
C LEU A 169 -15.00 -1.81 -0.07
N GLU A 170 -15.68 -1.89 -1.21
CA GLU A 170 -17.13 -1.96 -1.31
C GLU A 170 -17.67 -3.26 -0.71
N LYS A 171 -17.06 -4.41 -1.01
CA LYS A 171 -17.56 -5.73 -0.59
C LYS A 171 -17.18 -6.12 0.85
N LEU A 172 -15.97 -5.78 1.28
CA LEU A 172 -15.39 -6.25 2.55
C LEU A 172 -15.33 -5.16 3.62
N GLY A 173 -15.39 -3.90 3.20
CA GLY A 173 -15.17 -2.75 4.06
C GLY A 173 -13.68 -2.41 4.26
N ALA A 174 -13.43 -1.16 4.65
CA ALA A 174 -12.11 -0.56 4.83
C ALA A 174 -11.22 -1.37 5.76
N GLY A 175 -11.67 -1.69 6.99
CA GLY A 175 -10.80 -2.36 7.93
C GLY A 175 -10.40 -3.79 7.50
N ARG A 176 -11.20 -4.48 6.66
CA ARG A 176 -10.89 -5.86 6.25
C ARG A 176 -9.96 -5.83 5.05
N THR A 177 -10.30 -4.99 4.07
CA THR A 177 -9.52 -4.79 2.85
C THR A 177 -8.07 -4.42 3.16
N VAL A 178 -7.90 -3.51 4.11
CA VAL A 178 -6.59 -3.05 4.57
C VAL A 178 -5.68 -4.18 5.09
N LEU A 179 -6.25 -5.21 5.72
CA LEU A 179 -5.46 -6.33 6.23
C LEU A 179 -4.84 -7.16 5.10
N PHE A 180 -5.49 -7.23 3.94
CA PHE A 180 -4.94 -7.89 2.75
C PHE A 180 -3.72 -7.13 2.20
N GLY A 181 -3.58 -5.83 2.50
CA GLY A 181 -2.36 -5.07 2.18
C GLY A 181 -1.10 -5.66 2.85
N ASN A 182 -1.23 -6.38 3.96
CA ASN A 182 -0.10 -7.09 4.58
C ASN A 182 0.42 -8.26 3.75
N LEU A 183 -0.29 -8.68 2.70
CA LEU A 183 0.21 -9.68 1.75
C LEU A 183 1.18 -9.09 0.72
N ILE A 184 1.24 -7.76 0.56
CA ILE A 184 2.13 -7.11 -0.42
C ILE A 184 3.58 -7.57 -0.22
N PRO A 185 4.19 -7.52 0.99
CA PRO A 185 5.58 -7.97 1.16
C PRO A 185 5.78 -9.46 0.85
N ILE A 186 4.76 -10.29 1.08
CA ILE A 186 4.82 -11.72 0.76
C ILE A 186 4.87 -11.89 -0.76
N PHE A 187 3.93 -11.28 -1.49
CA PHE A 187 3.93 -11.32 -2.95
C PHE A 187 5.20 -10.73 -3.55
N SER A 188 5.73 -9.63 -3.01
CA SER A 188 7.00 -9.06 -3.45
C SER A 188 8.17 -10.04 -3.33
N VAL A 189 8.22 -10.85 -2.27
CA VAL A 189 9.25 -11.90 -2.14
C VAL A 189 9.05 -13.01 -3.17
N TRP A 190 7.81 -13.44 -3.42
CA TRP A 190 7.52 -14.43 -4.46
C TRP A 190 7.90 -13.90 -5.86
N GLU A 191 7.61 -12.64 -6.15
CA GLU A 191 8.02 -11.98 -7.38
C GLU A 191 9.55 -11.91 -7.49
N ALA A 192 10.26 -11.54 -6.42
CA ALA A 192 11.72 -11.53 -6.41
C ALA A 192 12.32 -12.93 -6.65
N VAL A 193 11.75 -13.97 -6.06
CA VAL A 193 12.19 -15.36 -6.28
C VAL A 193 11.98 -15.77 -7.75
N ILE A 194 10.82 -15.45 -8.33
CA ILE A 194 10.49 -15.86 -9.70
C ILE A 194 11.28 -15.06 -10.75
N PHE A 195 11.30 -13.73 -10.62
CA PHE A 195 11.85 -12.84 -11.64
C PHE A 195 13.31 -12.48 -11.42
N LEU A 196 13.75 -12.37 -10.17
CA LEU A 196 15.15 -12.04 -9.82
C LEU A 196 15.96 -13.29 -9.44
N GLN A 197 15.34 -14.48 -9.44
CA GLN A 197 15.98 -15.75 -9.10
C GLN A 197 16.58 -15.75 -7.68
N GLU A 198 15.99 -14.99 -6.76
CA GLU A 198 16.39 -14.99 -5.35
C GLU A 198 16.06 -16.33 -4.68
N GLN A 199 16.92 -16.75 -3.75
CA GLN A 199 16.69 -17.99 -3.02
C GLN A 199 15.64 -17.82 -1.91
N ILE A 200 14.70 -18.77 -1.83
CA ILE A 200 13.77 -18.84 -0.71
C ILE A 200 14.53 -19.27 0.54
N THR A 201 14.46 -18.44 1.58
CA THR A 201 15.03 -18.74 2.89
C THR A 201 13.94 -19.23 3.84
N ILE A 202 14.34 -19.88 4.94
CA ILE A 202 13.41 -20.26 6.02
C ILE A 202 12.68 -19.05 6.62
N ILE A 203 13.32 -17.87 6.60
CA ILE A 203 12.72 -16.61 7.06
C ILE A 203 11.51 -16.27 6.19
N HIS A 204 11.62 -16.39 4.87
CA HIS A 204 10.50 -16.13 3.96
C HIS A 204 9.30 -17.03 4.28
N LEU A 205 9.54 -18.32 4.54
CA LEU A 205 8.50 -19.29 4.87
C LEU A 205 7.83 -18.99 6.21
N ILE A 206 8.61 -18.73 7.26
CA ILE A 206 8.08 -18.41 8.60
C ILE A 206 7.28 -17.10 8.55
N SER A 207 7.82 -16.06 7.91
CA SER A 207 7.11 -14.79 7.72
C SER A 207 5.81 -14.94 6.96
N GLY A 208 5.81 -15.71 5.86
CA GLY A 208 4.61 -16.05 5.11
C GLY A 208 3.56 -16.75 5.98
N ALA A 209 3.99 -17.76 6.75
CA ALA A 209 3.10 -18.48 7.67
C ALA A 209 2.49 -17.56 8.74
N LEU A 210 3.28 -16.67 9.33
CA LEU A 210 2.80 -15.69 10.32
C LEU A 210 1.77 -14.72 9.73
N VAL A 211 2.05 -14.17 8.55
CA VAL A 211 1.12 -13.24 7.87
C VAL A 211 -0.18 -13.95 7.46
N ILE A 212 -0.10 -15.14 6.88
CA ILE A 212 -1.28 -15.92 6.47
C ILE A 212 -2.11 -16.28 7.71
N THR A 213 -1.47 -16.78 8.77
CA THR A 213 -2.16 -17.13 10.02
C THR A 213 -2.81 -15.91 10.65
N GLY A 214 -2.12 -14.77 10.66
CA GLY A 214 -2.66 -13.51 11.16
C GLY A 214 -3.89 -13.06 10.38
N LEU A 215 -3.83 -13.16 9.06
CA LEU A 215 -4.95 -12.83 8.18
C LEU A 215 -6.15 -13.76 8.40
N ILE A 216 -5.91 -15.06 8.58
CA ILE A 216 -6.94 -16.04 8.92
C ILE A 216 -7.59 -15.66 10.25
N ILE A 217 -6.81 -15.50 11.33
CA ILE A 217 -7.31 -15.13 12.67
C ILE A 217 -8.15 -13.84 12.61
N ALA A 218 -7.68 -12.84 11.88
CA ALA A 218 -8.39 -11.57 11.76
C ALA A 218 -9.73 -11.67 11.01
N ASN A 219 -9.93 -12.72 10.21
CA ASN A 219 -11.14 -12.95 9.41
C ASN A 219 -12.01 -14.12 9.91
N LEU A 220 -11.54 -14.94 10.86
CA LEU A 220 -12.26 -16.12 11.37
C LEU A 220 -13.56 -15.82 12.12
N ARG A 221 -13.75 -14.59 12.64
CA ARG A 221 -15.03 -14.19 13.26
C ARG A 221 -15.87 -13.33 12.29
N LYS A 222 -17.09 -13.80 12.01
CA LYS A 222 -18.14 -12.95 11.44
C LYS A 222 -18.30 -11.70 12.32
N PRO A 223 -18.47 -10.50 11.73
CA PRO A 223 -18.87 -9.35 12.53
C PRO A 223 -20.23 -9.70 13.13
N GLY A 224 -20.32 -9.68 14.46
CA GLY A 224 -21.61 -9.60 15.12
C GLY A 224 -22.21 -8.22 14.89
#